data_AF-A0A936IEX0-F1
#
_entry.id   AF-A0A936IEX0-F1
#
_cell.length_a   1.000
_cell.length_b   1.000
_cell.length_c   1.000
_cell.angle_alpha   90.00
_cell.angle_beta   90.00
_cell.angle_gamma   90.00
#
_symmetry.space_group_name_H-M   'P 1'
#
loop_
_entity.id
_entity.type
_entity.pdbx_description
1 polymer ?
#
loop_
_entity_poly.entity_id
_entity_poly.type
_entity_poly.pdbx_seq_one_letter_code
_entity_poly.pdbx_strand_id
1 'polypeptide(L)'
;MSNTIARLDKSLDAALAEGYGTITIRVVVVDKGLAAASAPSADDTTPADADAEEILPETDKRPVSSFLEEPKRGRQCCVFLINGQRQHAWDNQFIVRDLELKYLRNRMVVIVDCDGLKPEAVAELMQGSRHQFYEGTVYSSLEARVVATLKGDPDLRRLEEEAEDEISSLQAGDEAVKAALDQLIESHHELSSHVHHGQAQAGEASRDEAAPGSLMQSSDVVVEGDPSLGALGADPVLLMRPDVGTIRLKPNDRKRFVVYPRPESAWKMLESHVVTFDPPVRELQVTRTSQLSGEDVAMTFVEPEDFDDDEYPIETTLRTTAVFKGLPEPRVLERRVVINPSKSQPPKPPVPLKDDPTFLRVTSRQPIKIVLGGPDVHVKLRWDGKDELVSGAAPQWSFRVTCESPSVEPQTFLTKPAGGRFELLIQAAPGLKAGEELKFDVEAVGPGKTISTAFLAVVVELPTPRKVTAKLPGGGQRRPPYDLRYVERKDWSEDTCWGQSWSGADPGAFEEPTKNSPLTIFINQDMDLLASYRDSLVSRKLAETTIKQRVNKYTAHVAFHLYQMFEKKKQLAAQSDSASDGPNEDQMRDEIQRVAKTLVRLMEVTS
;
A
#
# COMPACT_ATOMS: atom_id res chain seq x y z
N MET A 1 -8.79 45.41 -4.15
CA MET A 1 -7.51 45.26 -3.46
C MET A 1 -7.67 44.12 -2.47
N SER A 2 -7.27 42.90 -2.82
CA SER A 2 -7.29 41.79 -1.85
C SER A 2 -6.17 42.01 -0.84
N ASN A 3 -6.51 42.05 0.44
CA ASN A 3 -5.53 42.05 1.53
C ASN A 3 -4.77 40.73 1.47
N THR A 4 -3.54 40.75 0.94
CA THR A 4 -2.62 39.63 1.09
C THR A 4 -2.19 39.61 2.55
N ILE A 5 -2.71 38.65 3.32
CA ILE A 5 -2.34 38.49 4.73
C ILE A 5 -0.92 37.89 4.75
N ALA A 6 0.02 38.58 5.38
CA ALA A 6 1.34 38.02 5.66
C ALA A 6 1.20 37.03 6.82
N ARG A 7 1.61 35.77 6.60
CA ARG A 7 1.62 34.71 7.62
C ARG A 7 2.74 34.94 8.65
N LEU A 8 3.82 35.57 8.21
CA LEU A 8 4.92 36.03 9.04
C LEU A 8 5.43 37.38 8.52
N ASP A 9 5.64 38.34 9.39
CA ASP A 9 6.36 39.60 9.13
C ASP A 9 7.19 39.91 10.37
N LYS A 10 8.50 39.67 10.29
CA LYS A 10 9.41 39.71 11.45
C LYS A 10 10.67 40.49 11.09
N SER A 11 11.12 41.36 11.98
CA SER A 11 12.40 42.07 11.88
C SER A 11 13.37 41.56 12.95
N LEU A 12 14.60 41.27 12.53
CA LEU A 12 15.66 40.70 13.35
C LEU A 12 16.90 41.59 13.26
N ASP A 13 17.34 42.14 14.38
CA ASP A 13 18.59 42.89 14.45
C ASP A 13 19.77 41.97 14.75
N ALA A 14 20.81 42.06 13.93
CA ALA A 14 21.97 41.18 14.01
C ALA A 14 23.28 41.98 13.94
N ALA A 15 24.20 41.69 14.85
CA ALA A 15 25.56 42.25 14.80
C ALA A 15 26.45 41.43 13.86
N LEU A 16 27.19 42.11 12.97
CA LEU A 16 28.20 41.47 12.15
C LEU A 16 29.42 41.05 12.99
N ALA A 17 30.12 40.02 12.52
CA ALA A 17 31.41 39.62 13.08
C ALA A 17 32.42 40.77 12.99
N GLU A 18 33.48 40.72 13.80
CA GLU A 18 34.62 41.65 13.74
C GLU A 18 34.27 43.14 13.96
N GLY A 19 33.06 43.42 14.45
CA GLY A 19 32.64 44.76 14.84
C GLY A 19 32.31 45.68 13.66
N TYR A 20 31.94 45.13 12.50
CA TYR A 20 31.56 45.89 11.31
C TYR A 20 30.23 46.68 11.42
N GLY A 21 29.46 46.45 12.48
CA GLY A 21 28.19 47.15 12.77
C GLY A 21 27.03 46.19 12.94
N THR A 22 25.81 46.72 12.78
CA THR A 22 24.56 45.95 12.89
C THR A 22 23.77 46.02 11.59
N ILE A 23 23.00 44.98 11.30
CA ILE A 23 22.07 44.90 10.18
C ILE A 23 20.68 44.56 10.73
N THR A 24 19.64 44.97 10.02
CA THR A 24 18.26 44.58 10.33
C THR A 24 17.73 43.71 9.20
N ILE A 25 17.36 42.47 9.51
CA ILE A 25 16.83 41.50 8.56
C ILE A 25 15.32 41.39 8.77
N ARG A 26 14.53 41.86 7.80
CA ARG A 26 13.09 41.70 7.79
C ARG A 26 12.69 40.55 6.88
N VAL A 27 11.92 39.61 7.41
CA VAL A 27 11.40 38.45 6.67
C VAL A 27 9.89 38.53 6.61
N VAL A 28 9.35 38.38 5.41
CA VAL A 28 7.91 38.34 5.17
C VAL A 28 7.57 37.02 4.47
N VAL A 29 6.72 36.21 5.08
CA VAL A 29 6.15 35.00 4.48
C VAL A 29 4.68 35.24 4.20
N VAL A 30 4.26 35.04 2.95
CA VAL A 30 2.91 35.36 2.48
C VAL A 30 2.02 34.11 2.44
N ASP A 31 0.74 34.27 2.79
CA ASP A 31 -0.24 33.19 2.64
C ASP A 31 -0.49 32.81 1.17
N LYS A 32 -0.89 31.54 0.97
CA LYS A 32 -1.47 31.11 -0.31
C LYS A 32 -2.78 31.87 -0.49
N GLY A 33 -2.81 32.82 -1.43
CA GLY A 33 -4.09 33.34 -1.92
C GLY A 33 -4.86 32.18 -2.55
N LEU A 34 -6.03 31.84 -2.00
CA LEU A 34 -6.99 30.95 -2.64
C LEU A 34 -7.32 31.48 -4.04
N ALA A 35 -6.89 30.81 -5.10
CA ALA A 35 -7.70 30.61 -6.32
C ALA A 35 -7.01 29.74 -7.40
N ALA A 36 -7.78 28.74 -7.83
CA ALA A 36 -8.07 28.27 -9.20
C ALA A 36 -6.94 27.78 -10.13
N ALA A 37 -7.26 26.65 -10.77
CA ALA A 37 -6.48 25.91 -11.74
C ALA A 37 -6.05 26.72 -12.98
N SER A 38 -4.75 26.60 -13.28
CA SER A 38 -3.97 26.66 -14.53
C SER A 38 -4.36 27.56 -15.73
N ALA A 39 -3.34 28.30 -16.20
CA ALA A 39 -3.09 28.69 -17.60
C ALA A 39 -1.54 28.76 -17.85
N PRO A 40 -1.05 28.72 -19.10
CA PRO A 40 0.23 28.08 -19.46
C PRO A 40 1.46 29.00 -19.55
N SER A 41 2.62 28.35 -19.31
CA SER A 41 3.99 28.57 -19.80
C SER A 41 4.70 29.91 -19.56
N ALA A 42 5.86 29.82 -18.91
CA ALA A 42 7.12 30.39 -19.40
C ALA A 42 8.29 29.52 -18.91
N ASP A 43 8.96 28.85 -19.85
CA ASP A 43 10.26 28.20 -19.65
C ASP A 43 11.32 29.27 -19.44
N ASP A 44 11.95 29.28 -18.25
CA ASP A 44 13.40 29.35 -18.02
C ASP A 44 13.62 29.49 -16.51
N THR A 45 14.65 28.84 -15.96
CA THR A 45 15.13 28.83 -14.55
C THR A 45 14.86 27.58 -13.70
N THR A 46 14.94 26.38 -14.28
CA THR A 46 15.15 25.14 -13.51
C THR A 46 16.65 24.96 -13.20
N PRO A 47 17.09 24.84 -11.94
CA PRO A 47 18.46 24.46 -11.61
C PRO A 47 18.77 23.06 -12.15
N ALA A 48 20.01 22.83 -12.61
CA ALA A 48 20.40 21.57 -13.27
C ALA A 48 20.34 20.31 -12.39
N ASP A 49 20.19 20.47 -11.06
CA ASP A 49 20.24 19.38 -10.07
C ASP A 49 18.89 19.13 -9.36
N ALA A 50 17.77 19.66 -9.87
CA ALA A 50 16.45 19.42 -9.28
C ALA A 50 15.77 18.19 -9.92
N ASP A 51 15.36 17.22 -9.10
CA ASP A 51 14.60 16.05 -9.55
C ASP A 51 13.21 16.45 -10.06
N ALA A 52 12.67 15.67 -11.02
CA ALA A 52 11.40 15.95 -11.69
C ALA A 52 10.19 16.03 -10.73
N GLU A 53 10.33 15.51 -9.51
CA GLU A 53 9.32 15.51 -8.44
C GLU A 53 9.36 16.78 -7.55
N GLU A 54 10.42 17.60 -7.64
CA GLU A 54 10.56 18.86 -6.89
C GLU A 54 10.02 20.10 -7.63
N ILE A 55 9.42 19.91 -8.81
CA ILE A 55 8.95 21.01 -9.67
C ILE A 55 7.50 21.37 -9.33
N LEU A 56 7.31 22.40 -8.50
CA LEU A 56 5.99 22.99 -8.27
C LEU A 56 5.56 23.87 -9.46
N PRO A 57 4.28 23.84 -9.89
CA PRO A 57 3.80 24.65 -11.00
C PRO A 57 3.81 26.15 -10.63
N GLU A 58 4.58 26.95 -11.37
CA GLU A 58 4.58 28.41 -11.21
C GLU A 58 3.37 29.03 -11.93
N THR A 59 2.45 29.62 -11.16
CA THR A 59 1.33 30.43 -11.67
C THR A 59 1.49 31.88 -11.22
N ASP A 60 1.31 32.80 -12.18
CA ASP A 60 1.94 34.12 -12.19
C ASP A 60 1.06 35.29 -11.70
N LYS A 61 1.74 36.40 -11.35
CA LYS A 61 1.29 37.80 -11.07
C LYS A 61 0.63 38.12 -9.71
N ARG A 62 1.46 38.45 -8.72
CA ARG A 62 1.09 39.24 -7.53
C ARG A 62 1.65 40.68 -7.61
N PRO A 63 1.06 41.68 -6.93
CA PRO A 63 1.40 43.11 -7.07
C PRO A 63 2.85 43.53 -6.72
N VAL A 64 3.69 42.60 -6.27
CA VAL A 64 5.10 42.80 -5.88
C VAL A 64 6.09 42.47 -7.00
N SER A 65 5.61 41.93 -8.14
CA SER A 65 6.45 41.51 -9.28
C SER A 65 7.33 42.63 -9.84
N SER A 66 6.81 43.86 -9.92
CA SER A 66 7.53 44.98 -10.53
C SER A 66 8.77 45.47 -9.75
N PHE A 67 8.97 45.06 -8.48
CA PHE A 67 10.11 45.51 -7.65
C PHE A 67 11.22 44.45 -7.52
N LEU A 68 10.92 43.19 -7.86
CA LEU A 68 11.76 42.01 -7.63
C LEU A 68 12.15 41.27 -8.92
N GLU A 69 11.76 41.79 -10.09
CA GLU A 69 12.06 41.19 -11.39
C GLU A 69 13.11 42.00 -12.16
N GLU A 70 14.27 41.38 -12.42
CA GLU A 70 15.20 41.85 -13.45
C GLU A 70 15.08 40.93 -14.68
N PRO A 71 14.83 41.46 -15.90
CA PRO A 71 14.57 40.67 -17.11
C PRO A 71 15.68 39.67 -17.51
N LYS A 72 16.86 39.75 -16.88
CA LYS A 72 18.03 38.90 -17.17
C LYS A 72 18.46 37.99 -16.01
N ARG A 73 17.93 38.17 -14.80
CA ARG A 73 18.45 37.54 -13.56
C ARG A 73 17.39 36.79 -12.74
N GLY A 74 16.17 36.66 -13.25
CA GLY A 74 15.10 35.94 -12.57
C GLY A 74 14.50 36.70 -11.38
N ARG A 75 13.69 35.98 -10.58
CA ARG A 75 12.95 36.54 -9.44
C ARG A 75 13.84 36.60 -8.20
N GLN A 76 14.08 37.80 -7.69
CA GLN A 76 14.88 38.03 -6.49
C GLN A 76 14.02 37.91 -5.23
N CYS A 77 14.54 37.24 -4.21
CA CYS A 77 13.82 36.99 -2.96
C CYS A 77 14.46 37.67 -1.75
N CYS A 78 15.74 38.02 -1.82
CA CYS A 78 16.46 38.77 -0.79
C CYS A 78 16.97 40.07 -1.39
N VAL A 79 16.73 41.21 -0.75
CA VAL A 79 17.23 42.52 -1.20
C VAL A 79 18.03 43.22 -0.11
N PHE A 80 19.14 43.85 -0.49
CA PHE A 80 20.01 44.61 0.41
C PHE A 80 19.82 46.11 0.19
N LEU A 81 19.53 46.82 1.28
CA LEU A 81 19.26 48.25 1.29
C LEU A 81 20.37 49.02 1.99
N ILE A 82 20.78 50.14 1.40
CA ILE A 82 21.61 51.18 2.03
C ILE A 82 20.95 52.53 1.77
N ASN A 83 20.68 53.29 2.82
CA ASN A 83 19.91 54.53 2.86
C ASN A 83 18.55 54.38 2.18
N GLY A 84 17.89 53.24 2.37
CA GLY A 84 16.63 52.89 1.74
C GLY A 84 16.71 52.61 0.22
N GLN A 85 17.90 52.58 -0.37
CA GLN A 85 18.10 52.23 -1.79
C GLN A 85 18.59 50.79 -1.95
N ARG A 86 18.03 50.06 -2.91
CA ARG A 86 18.47 48.70 -3.25
C ARG A 86 19.84 48.72 -3.92
N GLN A 87 20.83 48.11 -3.27
CA GLN A 87 22.21 48.03 -3.75
C GLN A 87 22.60 46.63 -4.23
N HIS A 88 21.99 45.58 -3.67
CA HIS A 88 22.21 44.20 -4.08
C HIS A 88 20.97 43.33 -3.82
N ALA A 89 20.98 42.09 -4.31
CA ALA A 89 19.90 41.14 -4.18
C ALA A 89 20.37 39.70 -4.45
N TRP A 90 19.70 38.72 -3.84
CA TRP A 90 19.85 37.29 -4.10
C TRP A 90 18.58 36.69 -4.70
N ASP A 91 18.77 35.60 -5.44
CA ASP A 91 17.70 34.84 -6.08
C ASP A 91 17.17 33.73 -5.15
N ASN A 92 16.16 33.03 -5.64
CA ASN A 92 15.51 31.93 -4.92
C ASN A 92 16.46 30.76 -4.55
N GLN A 93 17.64 30.63 -5.18
CA GLN A 93 18.59 29.57 -4.83
C GLN A 93 19.10 29.74 -3.40
N PHE A 94 19.21 30.97 -2.91
CA PHE A 94 19.56 31.26 -1.52
C PHE A 94 18.62 30.56 -0.52
N ILE A 95 17.31 30.59 -0.78
CA ILE A 95 16.30 29.99 0.11
C ILE A 95 16.43 28.47 0.11
N VAL A 96 16.60 27.86 -1.06
CA VAL A 96 16.62 26.41 -1.22
C VAL A 96 17.96 25.82 -0.76
N ARG A 97 19.08 26.38 -1.23
CA ARG A 97 20.42 25.83 -1.02
C ARG A 97 21.01 26.24 0.32
N ASP A 98 20.90 27.51 0.67
CA ASP A 98 21.63 28.07 1.81
C ASP A 98 20.78 28.05 3.10
N LEU A 99 19.46 28.25 2.98
CA LEU A 99 18.53 28.16 4.11
C LEU A 99 17.87 26.78 4.30
N GLU A 100 17.92 25.90 3.29
CA GLU A 100 17.27 24.58 3.29
C GLU A 100 15.73 24.67 3.46
N LEU A 101 15.09 25.76 2.98
CA LEU A 101 13.65 25.99 3.08
C LEU A 101 12.98 25.82 1.70
N LYS A 102 12.89 24.58 1.22
CA LYS A 102 12.39 24.22 -0.10
C LYS A 102 10.94 24.68 -0.35
N TYR A 103 10.06 24.50 0.62
CA TYR A 103 8.62 24.72 0.48
C TYR A 103 8.23 26.20 0.67
N LEU A 104 9.10 27.01 1.27
CA LEU A 104 8.91 28.46 1.42
C LEU A 104 9.48 29.31 0.27
N ARG A 105 10.21 28.71 -0.69
CA ARG A 105 10.84 29.38 -1.85
C ARG A 105 9.94 30.44 -2.51
N ASN A 106 8.69 30.09 -2.81
CA ASN A 106 7.78 30.95 -3.56
C ASN A 106 6.91 31.88 -2.69
N ARG A 107 7.12 31.85 -1.36
CA ARG A 107 6.29 32.53 -0.36
C ARG A 107 7.07 33.48 0.53
N MET A 108 8.40 33.44 0.50
CA MET A 108 9.27 34.22 1.37
C MET A 108 9.96 35.38 0.63
N VAL A 109 9.99 36.54 1.28
CA VAL A 109 10.76 37.72 0.88
C VAL A 109 11.60 38.18 2.07
N VAL A 110 12.87 38.46 1.82
CA VAL A 110 13.85 38.92 2.81
C VAL A 110 14.35 40.30 2.41
N ILE A 111 14.39 41.21 3.37
CA ILE A 111 14.91 42.56 3.20
C ILE A 111 16.00 42.76 4.26
N VAL A 112 17.22 43.06 3.82
CA VAL A 112 18.36 43.30 4.70
C VAL A 112 18.71 44.78 4.64
N ASP A 113 18.53 45.48 5.74
CA ASP A 113 18.92 46.87 5.92
C ASP A 113 20.34 46.94 6.50
N CYS A 114 21.23 47.59 5.76
CA CYS A 114 22.65 47.73 6.08
C CYS A 114 23.00 49.11 6.66
N ASP A 115 22.02 49.94 7.03
CA ASP A 115 22.26 51.30 7.54
C ASP A 115 22.96 51.33 8.91
N GLY A 116 22.93 50.23 9.66
CA GLY A 116 23.65 50.09 10.94
C GLY A 116 25.13 49.71 10.79
N LEU A 117 25.66 49.61 9.57
CA LEU A 117 27.07 49.31 9.34
C LEU A 117 27.97 50.53 9.62
N LYS A 118 29.19 50.26 10.07
CA LYS A 118 30.20 51.31 10.27
C LYS A 118 30.61 51.93 8.93
N PRO A 119 30.96 53.23 8.88
CA PRO A 119 31.36 53.91 7.65
C PRO A 119 32.51 53.21 6.90
N GLU A 120 33.45 52.61 7.63
CA GLU A 120 34.57 51.87 7.05
C GLU A 120 34.09 50.58 6.37
N ALA A 121 33.14 49.86 6.97
CA ALA A 121 32.54 48.65 6.41
C ALA A 121 31.65 48.95 5.19
N VAL A 122 30.90 50.05 5.22
CA VAL A 122 30.12 50.53 4.07
C VAL A 122 31.03 50.91 2.91
N ALA A 123 32.14 51.58 3.17
CA ALA A 123 33.10 51.95 2.14
C ALA A 123 33.73 50.73 1.46
N GLU A 124 34.06 49.69 2.23
CA GLU A 124 34.59 48.42 1.72
C GLU A 124 33.55 47.64 0.92
N LEU A 125 32.30 47.56 1.41
CA LEU A 125 31.20 46.89 0.72
C LEU A 125 30.84 47.57 -0.61
N MET A 126 31.06 48.89 -0.70
CA MET A 126 30.81 49.71 -1.88
C MET A 126 32.06 49.96 -2.74
N GLN A 127 33.17 49.27 -2.48
CA GLN A 127 34.42 49.42 -3.22
C GLN A 127 34.30 48.76 -4.62
N GLY A 128 33.65 49.45 -5.56
CA GLY A 128 33.40 48.92 -6.90
C GLY A 128 32.30 49.66 -7.67
N SER A 129 31.55 48.91 -8.47
CA SER A 129 30.36 49.42 -9.17
C SER A 129 29.27 49.80 -8.17
N ARG A 130 28.63 50.97 -8.35
CA ARG A 130 27.49 51.42 -7.49
C ARG A 130 26.22 50.56 -7.61
N HIS A 131 26.29 49.41 -8.28
CA HIS A 131 25.16 48.55 -8.59
C HIS A 131 25.25 47.15 -7.98
N GLN A 132 26.37 46.78 -7.35
CA GLN A 132 26.55 45.48 -6.70
C GLN A 132 27.60 45.60 -5.59
N PHE A 133 27.41 44.86 -4.49
CA PHE A 133 28.41 44.81 -3.42
C PHE A 133 29.71 44.18 -3.88
N TYR A 134 30.82 44.65 -3.32
CA TYR A 134 32.12 44.03 -3.50
C TYR A 134 32.21 42.77 -2.64
N GLU A 135 32.52 41.63 -3.27
CA GLU A 135 32.68 40.32 -2.62
C GLU A 135 34.00 40.27 -1.83
N GLY A 136 34.04 40.98 -0.70
CA GLY A 136 35.16 41.01 0.25
C GLY A 136 34.80 40.40 1.61
N THR A 137 35.66 40.61 2.62
CA THR A 137 35.48 40.04 3.97
C THR A 137 34.22 40.54 4.66
N VAL A 138 33.84 41.81 4.45
CA VAL A 138 32.60 42.40 4.97
C VAL A 138 31.38 41.72 4.33
N TYR A 139 31.42 41.45 3.02
CA TYR A 139 30.32 40.77 2.32
C TYR A 139 30.16 39.32 2.79
N SER A 140 31.26 38.56 2.91
CA SER A 140 31.18 37.19 3.45
C SER A 140 30.68 37.16 4.90
N SER A 141 31.05 38.16 5.71
CA SER A 141 30.55 38.29 7.08
C SER A 141 29.05 38.62 7.13
N LEU A 142 28.59 39.47 6.19
CA LEU A 142 27.17 39.79 6.00
C LEU A 142 26.39 38.54 5.58
N GLU A 143 26.88 37.81 4.59
CA GLU A 143 26.25 36.60 4.06
C GLU A 143 26.10 35.53 5.14
N ALA A 144 27.20 35.19 5.81
CA ALA A 144 27.21 34.20 6.88
C ALA A 144 26.26 34.60 8.03
N ARG A 145 26.15 35.89 8.34
CA ARG A 145 25.23 36.35 9.40
C ARG A 145 23.77 36.24 8.97
N VAL A 146 23.43 36.62 7.74
CA VAL A 146 22.05 36.52 7.23
C VAL A 146 21.62 35.05 7.20
N VAL A 147 22.44 34.15 6.65
CA VAL A 147 22.18 32.70 6.65
C VAL A 147 22.00 32.17 8.07
N ALA A 148 22.93 32.46 8.98
CA ALA A 148 22.87 31.95 10.36
C ALA A 148 21.62 32.44 11.11
N THR A 149 21.20 33.69 10.86
CA THR A 149 20.03 34.27 11.53
C THR A 149 18.73 33.65 11.02
N LEU A 150 18.61 33.43 9.71
CA LEU A 150 17.39 32.88 9.11
C LEU A 150 17.29 31.36 9.25
N LYS A 151 18.39 30.62 9.10
CA LYS A 151 18.42 29.15 9.26
C LYS A 151 18.16 28.71 10.70
N GLY A 152 18.47 29.58 11.67
CA GLY A 152 18.22 29.36 13.09
C GLY A 152 16.84 29.79 13.58
N ASP A 153 16.00 30.40 12.73
CA ASP A 153 14.71 30.94 13.15
C ASP A 153 13.65 29.83 13.32
N PRO A 154 13.04 29.68 14.50
CA PRO A 154 12.07 28.62 14.75
C PRO A 154 10.74 28.82 14.03
N ASP A 155 10.35 30.06 13.71
CA ASP A 155 9.09 30.34 13.02
C ASP A 155 9.17 29.91 11.56
N LEU A 156 10.32 30.14 10.91
CA LEU A 156 10.55 29.68 9.53
C LEU A 156 10.59 28.16 9.43
N ARG A 157 11.21 27.47 10.39
CA ARG A 157 11.22 25.99 10.43
C ARG A 157 9.82 25.41 10.59
N ARG A 158 9.02 25.96 11.52
CA ARG A 158 7.63 25.54 11.70
C ARG A 158 6.80 25.74 10.43
N LEU A 159 6.99 26.86 9.73
CA LEU A 159 6.26 27.16 8.49
C LEU A 159 6.69 26.27 7.31
N GLU A 160 7.94 25.80 7.29
CA GLU A 160 8.44 24.84 6.32
C GLU A 160 7.83 23.46 6.56
N GLU A 161 7.85 22.96 7.81
CA GLU A 161 7.23 21.69 8.21
C GLU A 161 5.72 21.67 7.91
N GLU A 162 5.00 22.74 8.25
CA GLU A 162 3.58 22.89 7.91
C GLU A 162 3.33 22.88 6.39
N ALA A 163 4.26 23.43 5.59
CA ALA A 163 4.12 23.44 4.14
C ALA A 163 4.45 22.08 3.51
N GLU A 164 5.39 21.34 4.08
CA GLU A 164 5.73 19.97 3.71
C GLU A 164 4.55 19.02 3.96
N ASP A 165 3.95 19.08 5.16
CA ASP A 165 2.78 18.29 5.53
C ASP A 165 1.57 18.57 4.63
N GLU A 166 1.32 19.85 4.30
CA GLU A 166 0.27 20.25 3.36
C GLU A 166 0.49 19.66 1.95
N ILE A 167 1.73 19.57 1.48
CA ILE A 167 2.05 19.06 0.13
C ILE A 167 2.00 17.52 0.12
N SER A 168 2.57 16.89 1.13
CA SER A 168 2.57 15.43 1.30
C SER A 168 1.14 14.88 1.43
N SER A 169 0.28 15.55 2.20
CA SER A 169 -1.14 15.14 2.32
C SER A 169 -1.93 15.27 1.03
N LEU A 170 -1.64 16.27 0.19
CA LEU A 170 -2.27 16.42 -1.13
C LEU A 170 -1.76 15.38 -2.14
N GLN A 171 -0.44 15.12 -2.16
CA GLN A 171 0.16 14.10 -3.04
C GLN A 171 -0.29 12.69 -2.67
N ALA A 172 -0.34 12.35 -1.38
CA ALA A 172 -0.87 11.08 -0.90
C ALA A 172 -2.36 10.91 -1.25
N GLY A 173 -3.13 12.00 -1.26
CA GLY A 173 -4.52 12.02 -1.73
C GLY A 173 -4.63 11.71 -3.23
N ASP A 174 -3.84 12.37 -4.07
CA ASP A 174 -3.84 12.16 -5.53
C ASP A 174 -3.31 10.77 -5.92
N GLU A 175 -2.32 10.25 -5.20
CA GLU A 175 -1.77 8.91 -5.43
C GLU A 175 -2.73 7.81 -4.96
N ALA A 176 -3.44 8.01 -3.84
CA ALA A 176 -4.52 7.12 -3.40
C ALA A 176 -5.68 7.11 -4.40
N VAL A 177 -6.01 8.27 -5.00
CA VAL A 177 -7.03 8.38 -6.04
C VAL A 177 -6.59 7.68 -7.33
N LYS A 178 -5.32 7.84 -7.74
CA LYS A 178 -4.74 7.17 -8.91
C LYS A 178 -4.67 5.64 -8.72
N ALA A 179 -4.26 5.17 -7.54
CA ALA A 179 -4.21 3.75 -7.21
C ALA A 179 -5.60 3.11 -7.15
N ALA A 180 -6.58 3.81 -6.58
CA ALA A 180 -7.98 3.37 -6.59
C ALA A 180 -8.53 3.29 -8.03
N LEU A 181 -8.08 4.19 -8.91
CA LEU A 181 -8.47 4.21 -10.31
C LEU A 181 -7.81 3.10 -11.13
N ASP A 182 -6.52 2.83 -10.91
CA ASP A 182 -5.76 1.76 -11.58
C ASP A 182 -6.29 0.38 -11.16
N GLN A 183 -6.70 0.19 -9.90
CA GLN A 183 -7.40 -1.03 -9.44
C GLN A 183 -8.78 -1.20 -10.10
N LEU A 184 -9.50 -0.10 -10.33
CA LEU A 184 -10.79 -0.11 -11.04
C LEU A 184 -10.61 -0.46 -12.52
N ILE A 185 -9.49 -0.03 -13.12
CA ILE A 185 -9.09 -0.38 -14.49
C ILE A 185 -8.74 -1.87 -14.60
N GLU A 186 -7.88 -2.40 -13.74
CA GLU A 186 -7.47 -3.81 -13.81
C GLU A 186 -8.65 -4.77 -13.57
N SER A 187 -9.49 -4.48 -12.56
CA SER A 187 -10.68 -5.29 -12.26
C SER A 187 -11.73 -5.26 -13.37
N HIS A 188 -11.80 -4.17 -14.15
CA HIS A 188 -12.69 -4.07 -15.30
C HIS A 188 -12.18 -4.87 -16.51
N HIS A 189 -10.85 -4.89 -16.73
CA HIS A 189 -10.23 -5.51 -17.90
C HIS A 189 -10.02 -7.03 -17.76
N GLU A 190 -9.72 -7.53 -16.57
CA GLU A 190 -9.57 -8.98 -16.34
C GLU A 190 -10.89 -9.75 -16.55
N LEU A 191 -12.01 -9.18 -16.11
CA LEU A 191 -13.33 -9.80 -16.17
C LEU A 191 -14.08 -9.58 -17.50
N SER A 192 -13.68 -8.59 -18.31
CA SER A 192 -14.26 -8.37 -19.66
C SER A 192 -13.88 -9.49 -20.66
N SER A 193 -12.83 -10.26 -20.37
CA SER A 193 -12.45 -11.43 -21.16
C SER A 193 -13.37 -12.65 -20.96
N HIS A 194 -14.29 -12.60 -19.97
CA HIS A 194 -15.19 -13.69 -19.59
C HIS A 194 -16.68 -13.28 -19.56
N VAL A 195 -17.14 -12.45 -20.50
CA VAL A 195 -18.58 -12.18 -20.62
C VAL A 195 -19.28 -13.35 -21.33
N HIS A 196 -19.85 -14.25 -20.53
CA HIS A 196 -21.08 -14.95 -20.89
C HIS A 196 -22.22 -14.39 -20.04
N HIS A 197 -23.32 -14.02 -20.72
CA HIS A 197 -24.55 -13.50 -20.14
C HIS A 197 -25.04 -14.33 -18.95
N GLY A 198 -25.09 -13.70 -17.77
CA GLY A 198 -25.75 -14.24 -16.59
C GLY A 198 -26.30 -13.10 -15.73
N GLN A 199 -27.63 -13.07 -15.59
CA GLN A 199 -28.38 -12.09 -14.81
C GLN A 199 -27.89 -12.06 -13.35
N ALA A 200 -27.40 -10.91 -12.88
CA ALA A 200 -27.18 -10.67 -11.46
C ALA A 200 -28.35 -9.87 -10.88
N GLN A 201 -29.04 -10.48 -9.91
CA GLN A 201 -30.21 -9.94 -9.23
C GLN A 201 -29.78 -8.91 -8.17
N ALA A 202 -30.47 -7.76 -8.12
CA ALA A 202 -30.18 -6.68 -7.20
C ALA A 202 -30.67 -7.02 -5.78
N GLY A 203 -29.75 -7.04 -4.79
CA GLY A 203 -30.07 -7.15 -3.37
C GLY A 203 -29.93 -5.80 -2.66
N GLU A 204 -31.06 -5.28 -2.17
CA GLU A 204 -31.12 -4.20 -1.18
C GLU A 204 -30.42 -4.63 0.12
N ALA A 205 -29.50 -3.80 0.62
CA ALA A 205 -29.02 -3.89 1.98
C ALA A 205 -28.93 -2.48 2.57
N SER A 206 -29.55 -2.33 3.75
CA SER A 206 -29.62 -1.12 4.57
C SER A 206 -28.23 -0.53 4.85
N ARG A 207 -28.17 0.80 4.77
CA ARG A 207 -26.96 1.61 4.92
C ARG A 207 -26.79 1.99 6.40
N ASP A 208 -25.83 1.38 7.09
CA ASP A 208 -25.28 1.95 8.33
C ASP A 208 -24.07 2.82 7.98
N GLU A 209 -24.11 4.07 8.40
CA GLU A 209 -23.10 5.09 8.16
C GLU A 209 -21.86 4.87 9.05
N ALA A 210 -20.76 4.42 8.45
CA ALA A 210 -19.41 4.68 8.97
C ALA A 210 -18.35 4.55 7.85
N ALA A 211 -17.58 5.63 7.65
CA ALA A 211 -16.30 5.79 6.95
C ALA A 211 -16.10 5.22 5.51
N PRO A 212 -15.46 5.98 4.59
CA PRO A 212 -15.14 5.49 3.25
C PRO A 212 -13.91 4.58 3.30
N GLY A 213 -14.13 3.26 3.26
CA GLY A 213 -13.05 2.28 3.09
C GLY A 213 -13.44 0.88 3.60
N SER A 214 -13.81 0.00 2.68
CA SER A 214 -14.09 -1.44 2.90
C SER A 214 -15.28 -1.76 3.83
N LEU A 215 -16.47 -1.91 3.23
CA LEU A 215 -17.62 -2.52 3.91
C LEU A 215 -17.32 -4.01 4.17
N MET A 216 -17.05 -4.37 5.43
CA MET A 216 -16.98 -5.76 5.86
C MET A 216 -18.38 -6.38 5.80
N GLN A 217 -18.59 -7.35 4.92
CA GLN A 217 -19.84 -8.11 4.88
C GLN A 217 -19.66 -9.41 5.64
N SER A 218 -20.54 -9.65 6.62
CA SER A 218 -20.67 -10.97 7.23
C SER A 218 -21.32 -11.91 6.24
N SER A 219 -20.64 -13.00 5.90
CA SER A 219 -21.20 -14.05 5.05
C SER A 219 -20.91 -15.41 5.69
N ASP A 220 -21.76 -16.37 5.40
CA ASP A 220 -21.50 -17.74 5.82
C ASP A 220 -20.44 -18.35 4.91
N VAL A 221 -19.41 -18.91 5.52
CA VAL A 221 -18.28 -19.55 4.85
C VAL A 221 -18.06 -20.94 5.40
N VAL A 222 -17.42 -21.80 4.63
CA VAL A 222 -17.02 -23.13 5.12
C VAL A 222 -15.51 -23.19 5.32
N VAL A 223 -15.12 -23.62 6.52
CA VAL A 223 -13.72 -23.79 6.95
C VAL A 223 -13.50 -25.21 7.44
N GLU A 224 -12.25 -25.67 7.46
CA GLU A 224 -11.90 -26.86 8.24
C GLU A 224 -11.81 -26.49 9.73
N GLY A 225 -12.58 -27.18 10.58
CA GLY A 225 -12.64 -26.84 11.99
C GLY A 225 -13.04 -28.00 12.89
N ASP A 226 -12.95 -27.75 14.19
CA ASP A 226 -13.40 -28.68 15.22
C ASP A 226 -14.92 -28.92 15.09
N PRO A 227 -15.43 -30.14 15.35
CA PRO A 227 -16.86 -30.44 15.45
C PRO A 227 -17.67 -29.51 16.35
N SER A 228 -17.06 -28.79 17.30
CA SER A 228 -17.72 -27.79 18.13
C SER A 228 -17.94 -26.43 17.44
N LEU A 229 -17.30 -26.19 16.29
CA LEU A 229 -17.26 -24.88 15.63
C LEU A 229 -18.40 -24.74 14.61
N GLY A 230 -19.35 -23.83 14.82
CA GLY A 230 -20.40 -23.53 13.81
C GLY A 230 -21.33 -24.71 13.49
N ALA A 231 -22.00 -24.66 12.33
CA ALA A 231 -22.84 -25.77 11.84
C ALA A 231 -22.01 -26.73 10.96
N LEU A 232 -22.53 -27.94 10.69
CA LEU A 232 -21.88 -28.86 9.74
C LEU A 232 -21.88 -28.23 8.33
N GLY A 233 -20.70 -28.11 7.73
CA GLY A 233 -20.51 -27.64 6.35
C GLY A 233 -20.45 -28.79 5.35
N ALA A 234 -20.54 -28.47 4.06
CA ALA A 234 -20.33 -29.44 2.99
C ALA A 234 -18.89 -29.40 2.47
N ASP A 235 -18.37 -30.53 2.02
CA ASP A 235 -17.13 -30.57 1.23
C ASP A 235 -17.26 -29.72 -0.06
N PRO A 236 -16.14 -29.23 -0.62
CA PRO A 236 -14.77 -29.39 -0.14
C PRO A 236 -14.37 -28.35 0.92
N VAL A 237 -13.26 -28.60 1.61
CA VAL A 237 -12.56 -27.61 2.47
C VAL A 237 -11.21 -27.24 1.87
N LEU A 238 -10.76 -26.00 2.07
CA LEU A 238 -9.42 -25.57 1.65
C LEU A 238 -8.37 -25.93 2.70
N LEU A 239 -7.24 -26.46 2.25
CA LEU A 239 -6.09 -26.85 3.05
C LEU A 239 -4.80 -26.26 2.47
N MET A 240 -3.73 -26.26 3.27
CA MET A 240 -2.40 -25.84 2.86
C MET A 240 -1.37 -26.97 3.05
N ARG A 241 -0.41 -27.08 2.13
CA ARG A 241 0.73 -28.00 2.22
C ARG A 241 2.05 -27.23 2.07
N PRO A 242 2.97 -27.28 3.07
CA PRO A 242 2.81 -27.90 4.38
C PRO A 242 1.73 -27.20 5.22
N ASP A 243 1.04 -27.94 6.10
CA ASP A 243 0.08 -27.35 7.01
C ASP A 243 0.80 -26.63 8.15
N VAL A 244 0.93 -25.31 8.00
CA VAL A 244 1.57 -24.44 8.99
C VAL A 244 0.55 -23.42 9.47
N GLY A 245 0.29 -23.34 10.78
CA GLY A 245 -0.65 -22.35 11.34
C GLY A 245 -0.10 -20.91 11.33
N THR A 246 1.21 -20.73 11.22
CA THR A 246 1.85 -19.41 11.08
C THR A 246 2.98 -19.49 10.05
N ILE A 247 2.88 -18.69 9.00
CA ILE A 247 3.90 -18.52 7.98
C ILE A 247 4.90 -17.49 8.49
N ARG A 248 6.15 -17.92 8.73
CA ARG A 248 7.22 -17.01 9.16
C ARG A 248 8.12 -16.68 7.98
N LEU A 249 8.23 -15.39 7.69
CA LEU A 249 9.08 -14.84 6.65
C LEU A 249 10.25 -14.08 7.29
N LYS A 250 11.33 -14.00 6.52
CA LYS A 250 12.43 -13.05 6.74
C LYS A 250 12.55 -12.20 5.47
N PRO A 251 13.17 -11.02 5.55
CA PRO A 251 13.52 -10.24 4.38
C PRO A 251 14.22 -11.07 3.33
N ASN A 252 13.74 -10.98 2.09
CA ASN A 252 14.27 -11.64 0.90
C ASN A 252 14.24 -13.19 0.91
N ASP A 253 13.67 -13.81 1.96
CA ASP A 253 13.46 -15.25 2.02
C ASP A 253 12.15 -15.63 1.32
N ARG A 254 12.25 -16.44 0.26
CA ARG A 254 11.08 -16.97 -0.44
C ARG A 254 10.50 -18.20 0.26
N LYS A 255 9.23 -18.15 0.64
CA LYS A 255 8.46 -19.34 1.09
C LYS A 255 7.48 -19.80 0.03
N ARG A 256 7.26 -21.11 -0.06
CA ARG A 256 6.32 -21.73 -1.01
C ARG A 256 5.42 -22.71 -0.28
N PHE A 257 4.15 -22.74 -0.65
CA PHE A 257 3.16 -23.69 -0.17
C PHE A 257 2.10 -23.89 -1.25
N VAL A 258 1.35 -24.98 -1.13
CA VAL A 258 0.26 -25.33 -2.04
C VAL A 258 -1.05 -25.17 -1.30
N VAL A 259 -1.99 -24.39 -1.84
CA VAL A 259 -3.38 -24.35 -1.38
C VAL A 259 -4.21 -25.28 -2.26
N TYR A 260 -4.98 -26.17 -1.65
CA TYR A 260 -5.72 -27.20 -2.37
C TYR A 260 -7.02 -27.56 -1.63
N PRO A 261 -8.04 -28.07 -2.32
CA PRO A 261 -9.27 -28.53 -1.69
C PRO A 261 -9.11 -29.98 -1.22
N ARG A 262 -9.82 -30.36 -0.17
CA ARG A 262 -10.08 -31.76 0.16
C ARG A 262 -11.56 -32.06 -0.12
N PRO A 263 -11.89 -33.04 -0.98
CA PRO A 263 -10.97 -33.85 -1.79
C PRO A 263 -10.30 -33.07 -2.93
N GLU A 264 -9.06 -33.43 -3.31
CA GLU A 264 -8.27 -32.73 -4.34
C GLU A 264 -8.97 -32.65 -5.70
N SER A 265 -9.81 -33.65 -6.02
CA SER A 265 -10.61 -33.69 -7.25
C SER A 265 -11.58 -32.50 -7.40
N ALA A 266 -11.96 -31.85 -6.29
CA ALA A 266 -12.89 -30.74 -6.30
C ALA A 266 -12.30 -29.47 -6.95
N TRP A 267 -10.98 -29.39 -7.13
CA TRP A 267 -10.33 -28.28 -7.82
C TRP A 267 -10.83 -28.09 -9.26
N LYS A 268 -11.31 -29.16 -9.92
CA LYS A 268 -11.93 -29.10 -11.25
C LYS A 268 -13.24 -28.31 -11.29
N MET A 269 -13.87 -28.11 -10.13
CA MET A 269 -15.12 -27.35 -9.98
C MET A 269 -14.88 -25.92 -9.47
N LEU A 270 -13.63 -25.49 -9.36
CA LEU A 270 -13.27 -24.16 -8.91
C LEU A 270 -13.80 -23.11 -9.90
N GLU A 271 -14.62 -22.19 -9.39
CA GLU A 271 -15.18 -21.07 -10.15
C GLU A 271 -14.33 -19.81 -9.95
N SER A 272 -13.91 -19.53 -8.71
CA SER A 272 -13.01 -18.43 -8.40
C SER A 272 -12.11 -18.75 -7.22
N HIS A 273 -10.92 -18.16 -7.21
CA HIS A 273 -9.92 -18.32 -6.15
C HIS A 273 -9.17 -17.02 -5.91
N VAL A 274 -9.32 -16.48 -4.70
CA VAL A 274 -8.81 -15.17 -4.30
C VAL A 274 -7.89 -15.33 -3.10
N VAL A 275 -6.74 -14.69 -3.16
CA VAL A 275 -5.75 -14.65 -2.07
C VAL A 275 -5.57 -13.20 -1.66
N THR A 276 -5.80 -12.90 -0.39
CA THR A 276 -5.70 -11.53 0.17
C THR A 276 -4.88 -11.51 1.45
N PHE A 277 -4.44 -10.31 1.83
CA PHE A 277 -3.68 -10.02 3.04
C PHE A 277 -4.39 -8.94 3.84
N ASP A 278 -4.51 -9.16 5.14
CA ASP A 278 -5.23 -8.26 6.05
C ASP A 278 -4.46 -8.11 7.37
N PRO A 279 -3.88 -6.92 7.66
CA PRO A 279 -3.79 -5.75 6.77
C PRO A 279 -2.93 -6.02 5.52
N PRO A 280 -3.14 -5.29 4.40
CA PRO A 280 -2.28 -5.40 3.22
C PRO A 280 -0.85 -4.91 3.54
N VAL A 281 0.16 -5.64 3.04
CA VAL A 281 1.58 -5.29 3.19
C VAL A 281 2.13 -5.04 1.78
N ARG A 282 2.57 -3.81 1.49
CA ARG A 282 2.92 -3.38 0.12
C ARG A 282 4.18 -4.08 -0.38
N GLU A 283 5.11 -4.31 0.52
CA GLU A 283 6.44 -4.91 0.34
C GLU A 283 6.37 -6.44 0.19
N LEU A 284 5.19 -7.02 0.40
CA LEU A 284 4.97 -8.46 0.34
C LEU A 284 4.63 -8.89 -1.09
N GLN A 285 5.62 -9.41 -1.80
CA GLN A 285 5.45 -9.96 -3.14
C GLN A 285 4.87 -11.37 -3.09
N VAL A 286 3.82 -11.61 -3.87
CA VAL A 286 3.15 -12.90 -3.96
C VAL A 286 3.05 -13.36 -5.40
N THR A 287 3.63 -14.52 -5.68
CA THR A 287 3.52 -15.20 -6.98
C THR A 287 2.59 -16.39 -6.85
N ARG A 288 1.62 -16.48 -7.76
CA ARG A 288 0.64 -17.58 -7.81
C ARG A 288 0.87 -18.41 -9.06
N THR A 289 0.81 -19.73 -8.94
CA THR A 289 0.94 -20.65 -10.08
C THR A 289 -0.08 -21.76 -9.96
N SER A 290 -1.09 -21.75 -10.83
CA SER A 290 -2.16 -22.75 -10.85
C SER A 290 -1.63 -24.13 -11.25
N GLN A 291 -2.04 -25.15 -10.52
CA GLN A 291 -1.76 -26.56 -10.80
C GLN A 291 -3.07 -27.34 -11.03
N LEU A 292 -2.94 -28.62 -11.39
CA LEU A 292 -4.08 -29.51 -11.66
C LEU A 292 -4.97 -29.79 -10.43
N SER A 293 -4.41 -29.73 -9.22
CA SER A 293 -5.10 -30.07 -7.97
C SER A 293 -4.99 -28.98 -6.88
N GLY A 294 -4.50 -27.80 -7.22
CA GLY A 294 -4.30 -26.71 -6.27
C GLY A 294 -3.62 -25.50 -6.90
N GLU A 295 -3.17 -24.57 -6.07
CA GLU A 295 -2.40 -23.40 -6.45
C GLU A 295 -1.11 -23.32 -5.62
N ASP A 296 0.03 -23.20 -6.29
CA ASP A 296 1.27 -22.83 -5.64
C ASP A 296 1.24 -21.35 -5.32
N VAL A 297 1.45 -21.02 -4.05
CA VAL A 297 1.60 -19.64 -3.58
C VAL A 297 3.02 -19.48 -3.06
N ALA A 298 3.74 -18.53 -3.64
CA ALA A 298 5.08 -18.16 -3.21
C ALA A 298 5.07 -16.74 -2.66
N MET A 299 5.63 -16.55 -1.47
CA MET A 299 5.67 -15.27 -0.78
C MET A 299 7.12 -14.85 -0.53
N THR A 300 7.42 -13.58 -0.77
CA THR A 300 8.71 -12.94 -0.46
C THR A 300 8.44 -11.54 0.06
N PHE A 301 9.01 -11.17 1.20
CA PHE A 301 9.02 -9.78 1.66
C PHE A 301 10.29 -9.11 1.13
N VAL A 302 10.13 -8.05 0.35
CA VAL A 302 11.25 -7.27 -0.20
C VAL A 302 11.38 -6.01 0.64
N GLU A 303 12.39 -6.01 1.50
CA GLU A 303 12.68 -4.89 2.41
C GLU A 303 13.19 -3.67 1.62
N PRO A 304 12.51 -2.51 1.70
CA PRO A 304 12.99 -1.25 1.15
C PRO A 304 14.34 -0.81 1.73
N GLU A 305 15.08 0.05 1.00
CA GLU A 305 16.40 0.52 1.46
C GLU A 305 16.31 1.43 2.71
N ASP A 306 15.16 2.05 2.93
CA ASP A 306 14.83 2.98 4.01
C ASP A 306 13.88 2.38 5.07
N PHE A 307 13.73 1.05 5.09
CA PHE A 307 12.82 0.38 6.03
C PHE A 307 13.27 0.55 7.49
N ASP A 308 12.36 1.00 8.35
CA ASP A 308 12.62 1.17 9.78
C ASP A 308 12.59 -0.19 10.51
N ASP A 309 13.70 -0.53 11.17
CA ASP A 309 13.86 -1.75 11.98
C ASP A 309 12.81 -1.84 13.11
N ASP A 310 12.25 -0.70 13.56
CA ASP A 310 11.22 -0.63 14.60
C ASP A 310 9.81 -1.02 14.09
N GLU A 311 9.59 -1.11 12.78
CA GLU A 311 8.33 -1.61 12.20
C GLU A 311 8.16 -3.13 12.34
N TYR A 312 9.22 -3.85 12.72
CA TYR A 312 9.15 -5.27 12.99
C TYR A 312 8.57 -5.59 14.39
N PRO A 313 7.81 -6.69 14.54
CA PRO A 313 7.42 -7.65 13.51
C PRO A 313 6.21 -7.17 12.71
N ILE A 314 6.27 -7.32 11.38
CA ILE A 314 5.10 -7.06 10.53
C ILE A 314 4.18 -8.27 10.63
N GLU A 315 2.91 -8.01 10.96
CA GLU A 315 1.88 -9.03 11.10
C GLU A 315 0.77 -8.82 10.08
N THR A 316 0.45 -9.87 9.33
CA THR A 316 -0.69 -9.90 8.42
C THR A 316 -1.34 -11.28 8.42
N THR A 317 -2.55 -11.38 7.88
CA THR A 317 -3.26 -12.65 7.71
C THR A 317 -3.38 -12.96 6.23
N LEU A 318 -2.76 -14.07 5.80
CA LEU A 318 -3.06 -14.68 4.51
C LEU A 318 -4.47 -15.26 4.58
N ARG A 319 -5.39 -14.74 3.77
CA ARG A 319 -6.74 -15.25 3.60
C ARG A 319 -6.90 -15.76 2.18
N THR A 320 -7.29 -17.03 2.06
CA THR A 320 -7.58 -17.66 0.79
C THR A 320 -9.05 -18.02 0.72
N THR A 321 -9.75 -17.56 -0.31
CA THR A 321 -11.19 -17.77 -0.53
C THR A 321 -11.41 -18.44 -1.87
N ALA A 322 -12.12 -19.57 -1.89
CA ALA A 322 -12.48 -20.29 -3.11
C ALA A 322 -13.99 -20.45 -3.23
N VAL A 323 -14.53 -20.20 -4.42
CA VAL A 323 -15.92 -20.51 -4.77
C VAL A 323 -15.91 -21.71 -5.71
N PHE A 324 -16.79 -22.67 -5.45
CA PHE A 324 -16.91 -23.89 -6.24
C PHE A 324 -18.29 -23.96 -6.88
N LYS A 325 -18.34 -24.36 -8.15
CA LYS A 325 -19.57 -24.45 -8.92
C LYS A 325 -20.59 -25.37 -8.23
N GLY A 326 -21.80 -24.85 -8.03
CA GLY A 326 -22.90 -25.59 -7.41
C GLY A 326 -22.87 -25.63 -5.88
N LEU A 327 -21.94 -24.93 -5.23
CA LEU A 327 -21.90 -24.79 -3.78
C LEU A 327 -22.20 -23.33 -3.38
N PRO A 328 -23.17 -23.10 -2.49
CA PRO A 328 -23.64 -21.74 -2.20
C PRO A 328 -22.67 -20.94 -1.32
N GLU A 329 -21.95 -21.58 -0.40
CA GLU A 329 -20.99 -20.87 0.47
C GLU A 329 -19.55 -20.92 -0.09
N PRO A 330 -18.76 -19.84 0.05
CA PRO A 330 -17.33 -19.88 -0.25
C PRO A 330 -16.56 -20.71 0.79
N ARG A 331 -15.42 -21.24 0.38
CA ARG A 331 -14.47 -21.99 1.23
C ARG A 331 -13.32 -21.07 1.61
N VAL A 332 -12.99 -21.01 2.90
CA VAL A 332 -12.00 -20.06 3.42
C VAL A 332 -10.90 -20.78 4.18
N LEU A 333 -9.67 -20.31 3.98
CA LEU A 333 -8.48 -20.72 4.69
C LEU A 333 -7.72 -19.48 5.16
N GLU A 334 -7.46 -19.38 6.45
CA GLU A 334 -6.70 -18.25 7.02
C GLU A 334 -5.41 -18.75 7.69
N ARG A 335 -4.32 -18.01 7.49
CA ARG A 335 -3.01 -18.27 8.09
C ARG A 335 -2.33 -16.98 8.50
N ARG A 336 -1.85 -16.91 9.75
CA ARG A 336 -1.08 -15.77 10.23
C ARG A 336 0.28 -15.74 9.53
N VAL A 337 0.67 -14.57 9.06
CA VAL A 337 1.98 -14.30 8.46
C VAL A 337 2.72 -13.35 9.39
N VAL A 338 3.95 -13.71 9.75
CA VAL A 338 4.81 -12.88 10.61
C VAL A 338 6.16 -12.71 9.94
N ILE A 339 6.54 -11.47 9.72
CA ILE A 339 7.81 -11.09 9.11
C ILE A 339 8.71 -10.59 10.23
N ASN A 340 9.89 -11.21 10.38
CA ASN A 340 10.85 -10.87 11.42
C ASN A 340 12.14 -10.37 10.77
N PRO A 341 12.90 -9.48 11.45
CA PRO A 341 14.12 -8.92 10.89
C PRO A 341 15.14 -10.02 10.59
N SER A 342 16.00 -9.77 9.61
CA SER A 342 17.05 -10.68 9.17
C SER A 342 18.23 -10.77 10.15
N LYS A 343 18.02 -10.54 11.46
CA LYS A 343 19.11 -10.63 12.45
C LYS A 343 19.74 -12.04 12.39
N SER A 344 20.98 -12.11 11.92
CA SER A 344 21.77 -13.33 11.96
C SER A 344 22.03 -13.64 13.43
N GLN A 345 21.25 -14.57 14.01
CA GLN A 345 21.61 -15.09 15.32
C GLN A 345 22.95 -15.81 15.16
N PRO A 346 23.96 -15.51 15.98
CA PRO A 346 25.18 -16.30 15.99
C PRO A 346 24.77 -17.76 16.19
N PRO A 347 25.41 -18.71 15.45
CA PRO A 347 25.07 -20.11 15.55
C PRO A 347 25.09 -20.50 17.02
N LYS A 348 23.95 -20.99 17.52
CA LYS A 348 23.86 -21.42 18.93
C LYS A 348 24.99 -22.41 19.17
N PRO A 349 25.85 -22.20 20.18
CA PRO A 349 26.95 -23.12 20.43
C PRO A 349 26.38 -24.55 20.57
N PRO A 350 27.05 -25.55 19.98
CA PRO A 350 26.61 -26.93 20.11
C PRO A 350 26.46 -27.24 21.59
N VAL A 351 25.32 -27.83 21.97
CA VAL A 351 25.13 -28.20 23.38
C VAL A 351 26.15 -29.28 23.69
N PRO A 352 27.02 -29.09 24.70
CA PRO A 352 28.03 -30.06 25.03
C PRO A 352 27.35 -31.35 25.48
N LEU A 353 27.56 -32.43 24.73
CA LEU A 353 27.09 -33.76 25.07
C LEU A 353 28.02 -34.39 26.10
N LYS A 354 27.45 -35.06 27.10
CA LYS A 354 28.14 -35.59 28.26
C LYS A 354 28.16 -37.13 28.25
N ASP A 355 29.19 -37.68 28.89
CA ASP A 355 29.28 -39.11 29.16
C ASP A 355 28.32 -39.56 30.29
N ASP A 356 28.05 -38.67 31.27
CA ASP A 356 26.96 -38.84 32.24
C ASP A 356 25.83 -37.83 31.93
N PRO A 357 24.72 -38.28 31.32
CA PRO A 357 23.59 -37.41 31.00
C PRO A 357 22.93 -36.88 32.28
N THR A 358 22.45 -35.65 32.24
CA THR A 358 21.84 -34.98 33.40
C THR A 358 20.37 -34.62 33.18
N PHE A 359 19.90 -34.53 31.94
CA PHE A 359 18.50 -34.25 31.68
C PHE A 359 17.94 -34.97 30.45
N LEU A 360 16.62 -35.16 30.52
CA LEU A 360 15.74 -35.52 29.42
C LEU A 360 14.55 -34.56 29.49
N ARG A 361 14.17 -33.94 28.36
CA ARG A 361 13.04 -33.00 28.33
C ARG A 361 12.30 -33.01 27.01
N VAL A 362 11.01 -32.70 27.11
CA VAL A 362 10.13 -32.46 25.95
C VAL A 362 10.32 -31.04 25.44
N THR A 363 10.47 -30.89 24.13
CA THR A 363 10.64 -29.60 23.45
C THR A 363 9.48 -29.26 22.51
N SER A 364 8.59 -30.21 22.24
CA SER A 364 7.31 -29.94 21.58
C SER A 364 6.41 -29.06 22.44
N ARG A 365 5.56 -28.26 21.78
CA ARG A 365 4.52 -27.46 22.45
C ARG A 365 3.49 -28.39 23.09
N GLN A 366 3.09 -28.08 24.31
CA GLN A 366 2.08 -28.81 25.08
C GLN A 366 0.79 -27.98 25.20
N PRO A 367 -0.40 -28.59 25.28
CA PRO A 367 -0.64 -30.04 25.18
C PRO A 367 -0.46 -30.58 23.76
N ILE A 368 -0.02 -31.84 23.65
CA ILE A 368 0.20 -32.49 22.34
C ILE A 368 -1.13 -32.98 21.79
N LYS A 369 -1.46 -32.68 20.53
CA LYS A 369 -2.75 -33.08 19.95
C LYS A 369 -2.57 -34.33 19.10
N ILE A 370 -3.33 -35.40 19.41
CA ILE A 370 -3.37 -36.65 18.65
C ILE A 370 -4.68 -36.70 17.88
N VAL A 371 -4.61 -36.62 16.55
CA VAL A 371 -5.79 -36.61 15.69
C VAL A 371 -6.22 -38.04 15.38
N LEU A 372 -7.48 -38.39 15.68
CA LEU A 372 -8.02 -39.71 15.38
C LEU A 372 -7.99 -40.01 13.88
N GLY A 373 -7.37 -41.14 13.49
CA GLY A 373 -7.19 -41.52 12.08
C GLY A 373 -6.27 -40.57 11.29
N GLY A 374 -5.58 -39.66 11.97
CA GLY A 374 -4.60 -38.75 11.39
C GLY A 374 -3.21 -39.39 11.25
N PRO A 375 -2.23 -38.63 10.74
CA PRO A 375 -0.84 -39.08 10.66
C PRO A 375 -0.19 -39.21 12.05
N ASP A 376 0.94 -39.91 12.10
CA ASP A 376 1.75 -40.06 13.30
C ASP A 376 2.17 -38.70 13.89
N VAL A 377 2.06 -38.58 15.22
CA VAL A 377 2.41 -37.35 15.94
C VAL A 377 3.86 -37.39 16.37
N HIS A 378 4.64 -36.39 15.96
CA HIS A 378 6.05 -36.26 16.31
C HIS A 378 6.26 -35.40 17.56
N VAL A 379 6.71 -36.02 18.65
CA VAL A 379 7.05 -35.35 19.90
C VAL A 379 8.57 -35.20 20.00
N LYS A 380 9.05 -33.96 19.94
CA LYS A 380 10.48 -33.64 19.96
C LYS A 380 11.04 -33.71 21.37
N LEU A 381 12.03 -34.55 21.56
CA LEU A 381 12.73 -34.79 22.82
C LEU A 381 14.17 -34.30 22.73
N ARG A 382 14.71 -33.89 23.87
CA ARG A 382 16.09 -33.46 24.00
C ARG A 382 16.74 -34.06 25.24
N TRP A 383 17.93 -34.57 25.06
CA TRP A 383 18.79 -35.05 26.13
C TRP A 383 20.21 -34.50 25.95
N ASP A 384 21.05 -34.58 26.99
CA ASP A 384 22.44 -34.11 26.95
C ASP A 384 23.49 -35.23 26.98
N GLY A 385 23.08 -36.49 26.82
CA GLY A 385 24.03 -37.59 26.68
C GLY A 385 24.64 -37.66 25.27
N LYS A 386 25.83 -38.25 25.16
CA LYS A 386 26.41 -38.61 23.86
C LYS A 386 25.57 -39.67 23.15
N ASP A 387 25.39 -39.53 21.85
CA ASP A 387 24.58 -40.45 21.04
C ASP A 387 25.07 -41.91 21.14
N GLU A 388 26.38 -42.13 21.31
CA GLU A 388 27.02 -43.45 21.50
C GLU A 388 26.52 -44.21 22.75
N LEU A 389 26.07 -43.50 23.80
CA LEU A 389 25.57 -44.14 25.02
C LEU A 389 24.28 -44.94 24.78
N VAL A 390 23.53 -44.62 23.73
CA VAL A 390 22.27 -45.30 23.36
C VAL A 390 22.38 -46.04 22.03
N SER A 391 23.18 -45.52 21.09
CA SER A 391 23.28 -46.04 19.72
C SER A 391 24.61 -46.70 19.37
N GLY A 392 25.58 -46.70 20.30
CA GLY A 392 26.89 -47.33 20.11
C GLY A 392 26.85 -48.86 20.14
N ALA A 393 28.00 -49.49 19.93
CA ALA A 393 28.13 -50.95 19.88
C ALA A 393 27.78 -51.65 21.20
N ALA A 394 27.94 -50.96 22.33
CA ALA A 394 27.56 -51.41 23.66
C ALA A 394 26.76 -50.31 24.37
N PRO A 395 25.44 -50.19 24.09
CA PRO A 395 24.62 -49.14 24.65
C PRO A 395 24.50 -49.30 26.17
N GLN A 396 24.87 -48.26 26.91
CA GLN A 396 24.78 -48.21 28.36
C GLN A 396 23.44 -47.62 28.83
N TRP A 397 22.76 -46.90 27.96
CA TRP A 397 21.50 -46.23 28.21
C TRP A 397 20.42 -46.75 27.26
N SER A 398 19.20 -46.85 27.77
CA SER A 398 18.01 -47.22 26.99
C SER A 398 16.87 -46.26 27.28
N PHE A 399 16.02 -46.01 26.29
CA PHE A 399 14.81 -45.21 26.48
C PHE A 399 13.59 -46.10 26.59
N ARG A 400 12.68 -45.72 27.49
CA ARG A 400 11.37 -46.36 27.66
C ARG A 400 10.29 -45.31 27.61
N VAL A 401 9.16 -45.67 27.01
CA VAL A 401 7.96 -44.84 26.97
C VAL A 401 6.84 -45.67 27.54
N THR A 402 6.08 -45.09 28.44
CA THR A 402 4.85 -45.66 28.98
C THR A 402 3.74 -44.64 28.81
N CYS A 403 2.57 -45.08 28.38
CA CYS A 403 1.40 -44.22 28.26
C CYS A 403 0.29 -44.68 29.20
N GLU A 404 -0.15 -43.77 30.07
CA GLU A 404 -1.37 -43.94 30.84
C GLU A 404 -2.55 -43.50 29.97
N SER A 405 -3.33 -44.49 29.50
CA SER A 405 -4.50 -44.29 28.63
C SER A 405 -5.74 -44.96 29.23
N PRO A 406 -6.84 -44.22 29.47
CA PRO A 406 -8.12 -44.79 29.89
C PRO A 406 -8.74 -45.83 28.93
N SER A 407 -8.53 -45.68 27.62
CA SER A 407 -9.16 -46.52 26.60
C SER A 407 -8.21 -47.58 26.04
N VAL A 408 -7.16 -47.16 25.33
CA VAL A 408 -6.21 -48.03 24.62
C VAL A 408 -4.84 -47.35 24.58
N GLU A 409 -3.77 -48.10 24.85
CA GLU A 409 -2.42 -47.57 24.74
C GLU A 409 -2.01 -47.37 23.26
N PRO A 410 -1.65 -46.15 22.83
CA PRO A 410 -1.20 -45.91 21.47
C PRO A 410 0.18 -46.53 21.21
N GLN A 411 0.42 -46.94 19.97
CA GLN A 411 1.76 -47.41 19.60
C GLN A 411 2.73 -46.23 19.57
N THR A 412 3.89 -46.43 20.17
CA THR A 412 4.94 -45.42 20.25
C THR A 412 6.28 -45.93 19.72
N PHE A 413 6.97 -45.09 18.96
CA PHE A 413 8.30 -45.39 18.42
C PHE A 413 9.26 -44.26 18.74
N LEU A 414 10.41 -44.59 19.32
CA LEU A 414 11.48 -43.62 19.57
C LEU A 414 12.52 -43.67 18.46
N THR A 415 12.89 -42.52 17.93
CA THR A 415 14.04 -42.39 17.03
C THR A 415 15.34 -42.36 17.83
N LYS A 416 16.46 -42.67 17.15
CA LYS A 416 17.80 -42.60 17.76
C LYS A 416 18.22 -41.14 17.96
N PRO A 417 18.90 -40.81 19.06
CA PRO A 417 19.45 -39.48 19.28
C PRO A 417 20.52 -39.13 18.25
N ALA A 418 20.44 -37.91 17.73
CA ALA A 418 21.45 -37.27 16.91
C ALA A 418 21.73 -35.85 17.46
N GLY A 419 22.94 -35.63 17.96
CA GLY A 419 23.33 -34.36 18.57
C GLY A 419 22.47 -34.02 19.80
N GLY A 420 22.05 -35.02 20.57
CA GLY A 420 21.18 -34.80 21.73
C GLY A 420 19.70 -34.57 21.40
N ARG A 421 19.26 -34.77 20.16
CA ARG A 421 17.86 -34.58 19.72
C ARG A 421 17.29 -35.86 19.13
N PHE A 422 16.03 -36.16 19.44
CA PHE A 422 15.28 -37.28 18.89
C PHE A 422 13.78 -37.01 19.00
N GLU A 423 12.99 -37.93 18.48
CA GLU A 423 11.55 -37.81 18.37
C GLU A 423 10.87 -39.09 18.87
N LEU A 424 9.77 -38.90 19.57
CA LEU A 424 8.79 -39.92 19.89
C LEU A 424 7.64 -39.81 18.90
N LEU A 425 7.47 -40.80 18.04
CA LEU A 425 6.33 -40.94 17.16
C LEU A 425 5.20 -41.64 17.92
N ILE A 426 4.02 -41.05 17.90
CA ILE A 426 2.80 -41.61 18.49
C ILE A 426 1.82 -41.90 17.36
N GLN A 427 1.44 -43.16 17.20
CA GLN A 427 0.43 -43.56 16.22
C GLN A 427 -0.95 -43.57 16.88
N ALA A 428 -1.93 -42.93 16.24
CA ALA A 428 -3.30 -42.91 16.74
C ALA A 428 -3.90 -44.32 16.65
N ALA A 429 -3.98 -45.03 17.78
CA ALA A 429 -4.51 -46.39 17.81
C ALA A 429 -6.02 -46.43 17.52
N PRO A 430 -6.51 -47.42 16.75
CA PRO A 430 -7.94 -47.68 16.62
C PRO A 430 -8.53 -47.99 18.01
N GLY A 431 -9.44 -47.14 18.49
CA GLY A 431 -10.09 -47.30 19.80
C GLY A 431 -9.86 -46.16 20.80
N LEU A 432 -8.95 -45.22 20.51
CA LEU A 432 -8.86 -43.96 21.24
C LEU A 432 -10.16 -43.15 21.10
N LYS A 433 -10.59 -42.48 22.17
CA LYS A 433 -11.81 -41.65 22.17
C LYS A 433 -11.45 -40.17 22.12
N ALA A 434 -12.25 -39.40 21.40
CA ALA A 434 -12.10 -37.96 21.37
C ALA A 434 -12.27 -37.33 22.76
N GLY A 435 -11.47 -36.32 23.05
CA GLY A 435 -11.43 -35.63 24.34
C GLY A 435 -10.67 -36.37 25.44
N GLU A 436 -10.12 -37.55 25.15
CA GLU A 436 -9.32 -38.31 26.11
C GLU A 436 -7.95 -37.66 26.34
N GLU A 437 -7.56 -37.51 27.60
CA GLU A 437 -6.24 -37.03 27.99
C GLU A 437 -5.32 -38.23 28.27
N LEU A 438 -4.18 -38.26 27.59
CA LEU A 438 -3.16 -39.28 27.71
C LEU A 438 -1.92 -38.69 28.40
N LYS A 439 -1.39 -39.39 29.38
CA LYS A 439 -0.13 -39.01 30.03
C LYS A 439 0.99 -39.93 29.56
N PHE A 440 2.03 -39.35 28.98
CA PHE A 440 3.20 -40.07 28.52
C PHE A 440 4.36 -39.81 29.47
N ASP A 441 4.95 -40.88 29.99
CA ASP A 441 6.17 -40.86 30.77
C ASP A 441 7.31 -41.44 29.91
N VAL A 442 8.37 -40.65 29.73
CA VAL A 442 9.56 -41.02 28.96
C VAL A 442 10.75 -41.10 29.91
N GLU A 443 11.37 -42.27 29.97
CA GLU A 443 12.50 -42.54 30.86
C GLU A 443 13.75 -42.89 30.06
N ALA A 444 14.89 -42.34 30.47
CA ALA A 444 16.22 -42.79 30.10
C ALA A 444 16.81 -43.59 31.26
N VAL A 445 17.04 -44.89 31.05
CA VAL A 445 17.54 -45.83 32.05
C VAL A 445 19.00 -46.15 31.73
N GLY A 446 19.89 -45.79 32.64
CA GLY A 446 21.34 -46.03 32.55
C GLY A 446 21.89 -46.82 33.75
N PRO A 447 23.22 -46.95 33.86
CA PRO A 447 23.86 -47.69 34.93
C PRO A 447 23.70 -46.99 36.28
N GLY A 448 22.70 -47.41 37.06
CA GLY A 448 22.43 -46.90 38.41
C GLY A 448 21.71 -45.54 38.46
N LYS A 449 21.21 -45.04 37.32
CA LYS A 449 20.54 -43.75 37.22
C LYS A 449 19.38 -43.81 36.21
N THR A 450 18.25 -43.21 36.58
CA THR A 450 17.09 -43.03 35.70
C THR A 450 16.76 -41.56 35.62
N ILE A 451 16.53 -41.06 34.40
CA ILE A 451 16.14 -39.68 34.13
C ILE A 451 14.78 -39.72 33.42
N SER A 452 13.77 -39.05 33.97
CA SER A 452 12.42 -39.09 33.42
C SER A 452 11.89 -37.71 33.04
N THR A 453 10.95 -37.69 32.09
CA THR A 453 10.15 -36.52 31.73
C THR A 453 8.75 -36.96 31.36
N ALA A 454 7.76 -36.11 31.59
CA ALA A 454 6.37 -36.41 31.32
C ALA A 454 5.74 -35.31 30.46
N PHE A 455 4.74 -35.67 29.66
CA PHE A 455 3.89 -34.70 28.96
C PHE A 455 2.46 -35.20 28.80
N LEU A 456 1.55 -34.25 28.62
CA LEU A 456 0.14 -34.52 28.35
C LEU A 456 -0.14 -34.43 26.85
N ALA A 457 -0.93 -35.36 26.37
CA ALA A 457 -1.53 -35.33 25.04
C ALA A 457 -3.05 -35.40 25.14
N VAL A 458 -3.75 -34.77 24.20
CA VAL A 458 -5.21 -34.79 24.10
C VAL A 458 -5.58 -35.39 22.76
N VAL A 459 -6.48 -36.37 22.78
CA VAL A 459 -7.04 -36.97 21.59
C VAL A 459 -8.12 -36.04 21.03
N VAL A 460 -7.98 -35.63 19.78
CA VAL A 460 -8.90 -34.72 19.09
C VAL A 460 -9.53 -35.42 17.89
N GLU A 461 -10.79 -35.06 17.59
CA GLU A 461 -11.45 -35.55 16.38
C GLU A 461 -10.78 -34.98 15.13
N LEU A 462 -10.90 -35.72 14.03
CA LEU A 462 -10.49 -35.21 12.74
C LEU A 462 -11.29 -33.94 12.41
N PRO A 463 -10.63 -32.83 12.06
CA PRO A 463 -11.33 -31.62 11.67
C PRO A 463 -12.30 -31.90 10.51
N THR A 464 -13.51 -31.37 10.60
CA THR A 464 -14.58 -31.55 9.61
C THR A 464 -14.91 -30.23 8.92
N PRO A 465 -15.58 -30.24 7.76
CA PRO A 465 -16.11 -29.02 7.16
C PRO A 465 -17.13 -28.38 8.08
N ARG A 466 -16.91 -27.12 8.46
CA ARG A 466 -17.77 -26.35 9.35
C ARG A 466 -18.23 -25.06 8.67
N LYS A 467 -19.53 -24.80 8.71
CA LYS A 467 -20.14 -23.55 8.28
C LYS A 467 -20.11 -22.55 9.43
N VAL A 468 -19.42 -21.44 9.21
CA VAL A 468 -19.24 -20.35 10.18
C VAL A 468 -19.55 -19.01 9.53
N THR A 469 -20.09 -18.07 10.29
CA THR A 469 -20.27 -16.71 9.82
C THR A 469 -18.95 -15.96 9.98
N ALA A 470 -18.33 -15.57 8.86
CA ALA A 470 -17.07 -14.84 8.85
C ALA A 470 -17.28 -13.44 8.26
N LYS A 471 -16.54 -12.46 8.78
CA LYS A 471 -16.42 -11.14 8.14
C LYS A 471 -15.47 -11.29 6.97
N LEU A 472 -16.02 -11.35 5.76
CA LEU A 472 -15.19 -11.29 4.57
C LEU A 472 -14.98 -9.81 4.21
N PRO A 473 -13.74 -9.39 3.88
CA PRO A 473 -13.55 -8.20 3.08
C PRO A 473 -14.38 -8.44 1.82
N GLY A 474 -15.30 -7.53 1.48
CA GLY A 474 -16.06 -7.65 0.25
C GLY A 474 -15.08 -7.79 -0.90
N GLY A 475 -14.91 -9.01 -1.41
CA GLY A 475 -13.93 -9.38 -2.44
C GLY A 475 -14.23 -8.81 -3.83
N GLY A 476 -15.14 -7.86 -3.91
CA GLY A 476 -15.16 -6.89 -4.98
C GLY A 476 -15.44 -5.54 -4.33
N GLN A 477 -14.71 -4.51 -4.75
CA GLN A 477 -15.43 -3.28 -5.03
C GLN A 477 -16.66 -3.71 -5.82
N ARG A 478 -17.86 -3.59 -5.23
CA ARG A 478 -19.10 -3.80 -5.97
C ARG A 478 -18.91 -2.98 -7.23
N ARG A 479 -18.84 -3.64 -8.40
CA ARG A 479 -19.07 -2.95 -9.67
C ARG A 479 -20.30 -2.09 -9.39
N PRO A 480 -20.21 -0.77 -9.53
CA PRO A 480 -21.42 0.00 -9.52
C PRO A 480 -22.33 -0.64 -10.59
N PRO A 481 -23.63 -0.85 -10.32
CA PRO A 481 -24.48 -1.74 -11.11
C PRO A 481 -24.75 -1.14 -12.51
N TYR A 482 -23.73 -1.16 -13.36
CA TYR A 482 -23.76 -0.68 -14.73
C TYR A 482 -23.24 -1.73 -15.71
N ASP A 483 -23.85 -1.74 -16.90
CA ASP A 483 -23.41 -2.43 -18.10
C ASP A 483 -22.55 -1.46 -18.92
N LEU A 484 -21.36 -1.86 -19.36
CA LEU A 484 -20.48 -1.01 -20.17
C LEU A 484 -20.54 -1.48 -21.63
N ARG A 485 -20.90 -0.57 -22.53
CA ARG A 485 -20.99 -0.82 -23.97
C ARG A 485 -20.01 0.05 -24.73
N TYR A 486 -19.30 -0.58 -25.65
CA TYR A 486 -18.40 0.09 -26.58
C TYR A 486 -19.13 0.33 -27.89
N VAL A 487 -19.17 1.58 -28.32
CA VAL A 487 -19.80 2.01 -29.56
C VAL A 487 -18.71 2.35 -30.56
N GLU A 488 -18.74 1.72 -31.73
CA GLU A 488 -17.90 2.06 -32.87
C GLU A 488 -18.72 2.81 -33.93
N ARG A 489 -18.05 3.41 -34.92
CA ARG A 489 -18.72 4.16 -36.00
C ARG A 489 -19.77 3.35 -36.76
N LYS A 490 -19.63 2.02 -36.78
CA LYS A 490 -20.59 1.10 -37.40
C LYS A 490 -21.88 0.96 -36.60
N ASP A 491 -21.83 1.22 -35.29
CA ASP A 491 -22.94 1.04 -34.34
C ASP A 491 -23.72 2.36 -34.10
N TRP A 492 -23.25 3.48 -34.67
CA TRP A 492 -23.85 4.82 -34.52
C TRP A 492 -25.30 4.92 -35.03
N SER A 493 -25.75 3.98 -35.86
CA SER A 493 -27.13 3.88 -36.33
C SER A 493 -28.06 3.10 -35.39
N GLU A 494 -27.50 2.26 -34.51
CA GLU A 494 -28.26 1.37 -33.62
C GLU A 494 -28.45 1.99 -32.23
N ASP A 495 -27.43 2.69 -31.73
CA ASP A 495 -27.45 3.36 -30.43
C ASP A 495 -27.60 4.88 -30.56
N THR A 496 -28.02 5.54 -29.47
CA THR A 496 -28.12 7.01 -29.40
C THR A 496 -27.21 7.56 -28.29
N CYS A 497 -26.61 8.71 -28.54
CA CYS A 497 -25.90 9.52 -27.57
C CYS A 497 -26.88 10.53 -27.00
N TRP A 498 -27.43 10.29 -25.81
CA TRP A 498 -28.42 11.18 -25.18
C TRP A 498 -29.63 11.46 -26.10
N GLY A 499 -30.21 10.41 -26.69
CA GLY A 499 -31.35 10.54 -27.62
C GLY A 499 -31.01 11.15 -29.00
N GLN A 500 -29.75 11.52 -29.24
CA GLN A 500 -29.26 12.03 -30.53
C GLN A 500 -28.36 11.00 -31.23
N SER A 501 -28.15 11.16 -32.54
CA SER A 501 -27.19 10.32 -33.27
C SER A 501 -25.76 10.61 -32.80
N TRP A 502 -24.96 9.55 -32.67
CA TRP A 502 -23.54 9.67 -32.35
C TRP A 502 -22.78 10.50 -33.38
N SER A 503 -21.78 11.25 -32.91
CA SER A 503 -20.81 11.95 -33.75
C SER A 503 -19.37 11.67 -33.30
N GLY A 504 -18.39 11.98 -34.16
CA GLY A 504 -16.97 11.83 -33.83
C GLY A 504 -16.49 12.73 -32.69
N ALA A 505 -17.29 13.71 -32.28
CA ALA A 505 -17.01 14.55 -31.12
C ALA A 505 -17.45 13.93 -29.80
N ASP A 506 -18.30 12.90 -29.82
CA ASP A 506 -18.94 12.35 -28.62
C ASP A 506 -18.09 11.27 -27.96
N PRO A 507 -17.66 11.45 -26.70
CA PRO A 507 -16.83 10.46 -26.02
C PRO A 507 -17.66 9.35 -25.36
N GLY A 508 -18.92 9.62 -25.00
CA GLY A 508 -19.78 8.65 -24.34
C GLY A 508 -21.10 9.22 -23.82
N ALA A 509 -21.98 8.34 -23.37
CA ALA A 509 -23.30 8.64 -22.81
C ALA A 509 -23.69 7.60 -21.75
N PHE A 510 -24.80 7.81 -21.03
CA PHE A 510 -25.39 6.75 -20.21
C PHE A 510 -26.91 6.67 -20.38
N GLU A 511 -27.46 5.48 -20.18
CA GLU A 511 -28.91 5.22 -20.07
C GLU A 511 -29.26 4.87 -18.63
N GLU A 512 -30.29 5.53 -18.10
CA GLU A 512 -30.73 5.32 -16.72
C GLU A 512 -31.25 3.88 -16.49
N PRO A 513 -31.05 3.33 -15.28
CA PRO A 513 -31.52 2.00 -14.95
C PRO A 513 -33.06 1.93 -15.03
N THR A 514 -33.57 0.88 -15.67
CA THR A 514 -35.01 0.57 -15.69
C THR A 514 -35.32 -0.60 -14.76
N LYS A 515 -36.60 -0.95 -14.59
CA LYS A 515 -36.99 -2.14 -13.79
C LYS A 515 -36.36 -3.44 -14.30
N ASN A 516 -35.96 -3.48 -15.58
CA ASN A 516 -35.47 -4.70 -16.24
C ASN A 516 -34.01 -4.58 -16.74
N SER A 517 -33.38 -3.41 -16.62
CA SER A 517 -31.99 -3.17 -17.09
C SER A 517 -31.21 -2.34 -16.07
N PRO A 518 -29.95 -2.69 -15.78
CA PRO A 518 -29.05 -1.84 -14.98
C PRO A 518 -28.71 -0.54 -15.74
N LEU A 519 -27.97 0.36 -15.10
CA LEU A 519 -27.42 1.57 -15.75
C LEU A 519 -26.56 1.13 -16.95
N THR A 520 -26.75 1.67 -18.15
CA THR A 520 -25.85 1.35 -19.27
C THR A 520 -24.95 2.53 -19.55
N ILE A 521 -23.64 2.33 -19.58
CA ILE A 521 -22.65 3.37 -19.93
C ILE A 521 -22.11 3.04 -21.32
N PHE A 522 -22.22 3.99 -22.24
CA PHE A 522 -21.73 3.87 -23.61
C PHE A 522 -20.44 4.68 -23.78
N ILE A 523 -19.42 4.07 -24.36
CA ILE A 523 -18.13 4.72 -24.67
C ILE A 523 -17.87 4.63 -26.16
N ASN A 524 -17.66 5.78 -26.80
CA ASN A 524 -17.30 5.85 -28.21
C ASN A 524 -15.81 5.59 -28.39
N GLN A 525 -15.47 4.45 -28.99
CA GLN A 525 -14.07 4.10 -29.30
C GLN A 525 -13.54 4.82 -30.54
N ASP A 526 -14.43 5.39 -31.35
CA ASP A 526 -14.11 6.11 -32.59
C ASP A 526 -14.30 7.64 -32.45
N MET A 527 -14.11 8.18 -31.24
CA MET A 527 -14.01 9.62 -31.04
C MET A 527 -12.80 10.16 -31.82
N ASP A 528 -12.98 11.22 -32.61
CA ASP A 528 -11.97 11.72 -33.56
C ASP A 528 -10.64 12.08 -32.86
N LEU A 529 -10.70 12.63 -31.65
CA LEU A 529 -9.52 12.96 -30.85
C LEU A 529 -8.79 11.71 -30.33
N LEU A 530 -9.53 10.68 -29.90
CA LEU A 530 -8.94 9.41 -29.45
C LEU A 530 -8.32 8.65 -30.63
N ALA A 531 -9.00 8.64 -31.78
CA ALA A 531 -8.50 8.04 -33.01
C ALA A 531 -7.20 8.71 -33.47
N SER A 532 -7.18 10.05 -33.50
CA SER A 532 -5.98 10.83 -33.83
C SER A 532 -4.83 10.55 -32.85
N TYR A 533 -5.14 10.46 -31.56
CA TYR A 533 -4.16 10.10 -30.53
C TYR A 533 -3.58 8.70 -30.77
N ARG A 534 -4.43 7.70 -31.00
CA ARG A 534 -4.02 6.32 -31.30
C ARG A 534 -3.12 6.26 -32.54
N ASP A 535 -3.51 6.95 -33.61
CA ASP A 535 -2.73 7.00 -34.85
C ASP A 535 -1.36 7.67 -34.61
N SER A 536 -1.30 8.69 -33.75
CA SER A 536 -0.04 9.30 -33.34
C SER A 536 0.87 8.30 -32.60
N LEU A 537 0.32 7.46 -31.72
CA LEU A 537 1.11 6.44 -30.99
C LEU A 537 1.62 5.35 -31.94
N VAL A 538 0.81 4.93 -32.92
CA VAL A 538 1.23 4.00 -33.97
C VAL A 538 2.34 4.62 -34.82
N SER A 539 2.22 5.89 -35.19
CA SER A 539 3.25 6.61 -35.97
C SER A 539 4.59 6.70 -35.22
N ARG A 540 4.54 6.81 -33.88
CA ARG A 540 5.71 6.79 -32.98
C ARG A 540 6.27 5.38 -32.73
N LYS A 541 5.69 4.33 -33.34
CA LYS A 541 6.12 2.92 -33.23
C LYS A 541 6.11 2.37 -31.80
N LEU A 542 5.16 2.82 -30.96
CA LEU A 542 4.95 2.22 -29.63
C LEU A 542 4.44 0.78 -29.75
N ALA A 543 4.73 -0.03 -28.72
CA ALA A 543 4.25 -1.41 -28.64
C ALA A 543 2.72 -1.46 -28.55
N GLU A 544 2.10 -2.44 -29.20
CA GLU A 544 0.64 -2.61 -29.23
C GLU A 544 0.04 -2.77 -27.82
N THR A 545 0.78 -3.40 -26.90
CA THR A 545 0.40 -3.53 -25.49
C THR A 545 0.31 -2.17 -24.78
N THR A 546 1.28 -1.28 -25.02
CA THR A 546 1.29 0.08 -24.47
C THR A 546 0.17 0.93 -25.05
N ILE A 547 -0.11 0.79 -26.35
CA ILE A 547 -1.24 1.48 -27.00
C ILE A 547 -2.56 1.03 -26.37
N LYS A 548 -2.76 -0.28 -26.19
CA LYS A 548 -3.94 -0.84 -25.51
C LYS A 548 -4.07 -0.32 -24.08
N GLN A 549 -2.99 -0.31 -23.29
CA GLN A 549 -3.00 0.23 -21.93
C GLN A 549 -3.45 1.70 -21.88
N ARG A 550 -2.96 2.54 -22.80
CA ARG A 550 -3.34 3.96 -22.88
C ARG A 550 -4.81 4.15 -23.29
N VAL A 551 -5.30 3.36 -24.24
CA VAL A 551 -6.72 3.37 -24.64
C VAL A 551 -7.62 2.88 -23.50
N ASN A 552 -7.20 1.86 -22.75
CA ASN A 552 -7.92 1.35 -21.58
C ASN A 552 -8.02 2.41 -20.49
N LYS A 553 -6.93 3.15 -20.25
CA LYS A 553 -6.92 4.28 -19.31
C LYS A 553 -7.94 5.33 -19.71
N TYR A 554 -7.92 5.81 -20.96
CA TYR A 554 -8.94 6.73 -21.47
C TYR A 554 -10.35 6.22 -21.22
N THR A 555 -10.60 4.98 -21.61
CA THR A 555 -11.90 4.32 -21.51
C THR A 555 -12.43 4.32 -20.08
N ALA A 556 -11.60 3.91 -19.12
CA ALA A 556 -12.01 3.85 -17.73
C ALA A 556 -12.28 5.23 -17.11
N HIS A 557 -11.46 6.23 -17.43
CA HIS A 557 -11.69 7.59 -16.95
C HIS A 557 -13.02 8.16 -17.49
N VAL A 558 -13.32 7.95 -18.78
CA VAL A 558 -14.60 8.38 -19.36
C VAL A 558 -15.77 7.63 -18.72
N ALA A 559 -15.66 6.30 -18.53
CA ALA A 559 -16.67 5.49 -17.86
C ALA A 559 -17.00 6.02 -16.47
N PHE A 560 -15.95 6.30 -15.69
CA PHE A 560 -16.08 6.75 -14.32
C PHE A 560 -16.72 8.14 -14.22
N HIS A 561 -16.35 9.06 -15.10
CA HIS A 561 -17.00 10.37 -15.15
C HIS A 561 -18.48 10.29 -15.51
N LEU A 562 -18.86 9.44 -16.47
CA LEU A 562 -20.27 9.20 -16.80
C LEU A 562 -21.04 8.63 -15.60
N TYR A 563 -20.43 7.71 -14.85
CA TYR A 563 -21.02 7.17 -13.62
C TYR A 563 -21.22 8.26 -12.54
N GLN A 564 -20.23 9.12 -12.31
CA GLN A 564 -20.35 10.24 -11.37
C GLN A 564 -21.45 11.23 -11.77
N MET A 565 -21.59 11.50 -13.08
CA MET A 565 -22.65 12.36 -13.59
C MET A 565 -24.03 11.77 -13.32
N PHE A 566 -24.20 10.45 -13.50
CA PHE A 566 -25.43 9.75 -13.14
C PHE A 566 -25.75 9.87 -11.64
N GLU A 567 -24.79 9.57 -10.76
CA GLU A 567 -24.99 9.66 -9.31
C GLU A 567 -25.37 11.08 -8.87
N LYS A 568 -24.73 12.10 -9.45
CA LYS A 568 -25.08 13.50 -9.19
C LYS A 568 -26.50 13.85 -9.65
N LYS A 569 -26.91 13.37 -10.85
CA LYS A 569 -28.27 13.54 -11.36
C LYS A 569 -29.30 12.91 -10.43
N LYS A 570 -29.03 11.69 -9.96
CA LYS A 570 -29.88 10.95 -9.01
C LYS A 570 -29.99 11.63 -7.65
N GLN A 571 -28.88 12.16 -7.11
CA GLN A 571 -28.88 12.90 -5.84
C GLN A 571 -29.69 14.19 -5.91
N LEU A 572 -29.57 14.95 -7.02
CA LEU A 572 -30.36 16.16 -7.25
C LEU A 572 -31.86 15.86 -7.39
N ALA A 573 -32.22 14.76 -8.06
CA ALA A 573 -33.59 14.30 -8.18
C ALA A 573 -34.19 13.86 -6.82
N ALA A 574 -33.38 13.33 -5.90
CA ALA A 574 -33.82 12.91 -4.57
C ALA A 574 -33.98 14.07 -3.56
N GLN A 575 -33.31 15.21 -3.79
CA GLN A 575 -33.31 16.36 -2.88
C GLN A 575 -34.37 17.43 -3.22
N SER A 576 -35.02 17.35 -4.38
CA SER A 576 -35.93 18.39 -4.87
C SER A 576 -37.39 17.93 -4.93
N ASP A 577 -38.21 18.38 -3.97
CA ASP A 577 -39.70 18.35 -4.05
C ASP A 577 -40.27 19.52 -4.88
N SER A 578 -39.38 20.34 -5.47
CA SER A 578 -39.71 21.44 -6.38
C SER A 578 -38.77 21.40 -7.57
N ALA A 579 -39.34 21.38 -8.79
CA ALA A 579 -38.64 21.28 -10.07
C ALA A 579 -37.47 22.28 -10.24
N SER A 580 -36.29 21.93 -9.74
CA SER A 580 -35.03 22.42 -10.28
C SER A 580 -34.58 21.39 -11.32
N ASP A 581 -34.66 21.75 -12.60
CA ASP A 581 -34.10 20.92 -13.67
C ASP A 581 -32.63 20.64 -13.34
N GLY A 582 -32.28 19.36 -13.25
CA GLY A 582 -30.89 18.93 -13.21
C GLY A 582 -30.14 19.39 -14.47
N PRO A 583 -28.82 19.15 -14.56
CA PRO A 583 -28.06 19.48 -15.76
C PRO A 583 -28.72 18.83 -16.99
N ASN A 584 -29.04 19.65 -18.00
CA ASN A 584 -29.63 19.17 -19.25
C ASN A 584 -28.65 18.27 -20.00
N GLU A 585 -29.15 17.40 -20.89
CA GLU A 585 -28.37 16.47 -21.69
C GLU A 585 -27.26 17.16 -22.48
N ASP A 586 -27.52 18.35 -23.04
CA ASP A 586 -26.49 19.15 -23.73
C ASP A 586 -25.35 19.57 -22.80
N GLN A 587 -25.65 19.94 -21.55
CA GLN A 587 -24.63 20.31 -20.56
C GLN A 587 -23.80 19.10 -20.13
N MET A 588 -24.44 17.94 -20.01
CA MET A 588 -23.77 16.68 -19.70
C MET A 588 -22.85 16.27 -20.86
N ARG A 589 -23.34 16.40 -22.11
CA ARG A 589 -22.58 16.14 -23.32
C ARG A 589 -21.35 17.04 -23.43
N ASP A 590 -21.49 18.35 -23.21
CA ASP A 590 -20.38 19.31 -23.23
C ASP A 590 -19.34 18.99 -22.14
N GLU A 591 -19.79 18.61 -20.95
CA GLU A 591 -18.90 18.28 -19.82
C GLU A 591 -18.08 17.03 -20.11
N ILE A 592 -18.69 15.95 -20.60
CA ILE A 592 -17.93 14.74 -20.92
C ILE A 592 -16.98 14.96 -22.10
N GLN A 593 -17.36 15.79 -23.08
CA GLN A 593 -16.47 16.22 -24.16
C GLN A 593 -15.25 17.00 -23.63
N ARG A 594 -15.44 17.88 -22.65
CA ARG A 594 -14.36 18.62 -21.98
C ARG A 594 -13.41 17.68 -21.23
N VAL A 595 -13.96 16.70 -20.52
CA VAL A 595 -13.20 15.67 -19.81
C VAL A 595 -12.37 14.84 -20.80
N ALA A 596 -12.98 14.31 -21.85
CA ALA A 596 -12.29 13.50 -22.86
C ALA A 596 -11.15 14.27 -23.55
N LYS A 597 -11.37 15.54 -23.91
CA LYS A 597 -10.34 16.43 -24.47
C LYS A 597 -9.16 16.60 -23.51
N THR A 598 -9.45 16.82 -22.23
CA THR A 598 -8.43 16.97 -21.18
C THR A 598 -7.62 15.69 -21.01
N LEU A 599 -8.29 14.53 -20.98
CA LEU A 599 -7.64 13.23 -20.85
C LEU A 599 -6.69 12.94 -22.01
N VAL A 600 -7.12 13.15 -23.26
CA VAL A 600 -6.26 12.96 -24.43
C VAL A 600 -5.03 13.85 -24.35
N ARG A 601 -5.19 15.13 -24.02
CA ARG A 601 -4.05 16.05 -23.85
C ARG A 601 -3.10 15.65 -22.72
N LEU A 602 -3.62 15.22 -21.57
CA LEU A 602 -2.80 14.74 -20.46
C LEU A 602 -1.97 13.53 -20.86
N MET A 603 -2.59 12.58 -21.56
CA MET A 603 -1.91 11.39 -22.07
C MET A 603 -0.90 11.70 -23.19
N GLU A 604 -1.07 12.80 -23.93
CA GLU A 604 -0.08 13.30 -24.90
C GLU A 604 1.16 13.90 -24.23
N VAL A 605 1.00 14.58 -23.09
CA VAL A 605 2.11 15.22 -22.34
C VAL A 605 2.92 14.20 -21.54
N THR A 606 2.29 13.14 -21.03
CA THR A 606 2.99 12.03 -20.35
C THR A 606 3.67 11.04 -21.33
N SER A 607 3.75 11.37 -22.63
CA SER A 607 4.22 10.48 -23.70
C SER A 607 5.70 10.55 -23.99
#